data_AF-A0A9E1X7X9-F1
#
_entry.id   AF-A0A9E1X7X9-F1
#
_cell.length_a   1.000
_cell.length_b   1.000
_cell.length_c   1.000
_cell.angle_alpha   90.00
_cell.angle_beta   90.00
_cell.angle_gamma   90.00
#
_symmetry.space_group_name_H-M   'P 1'
#
loop_
_entity.id
_entity.type
_entity.pdbx_description
1 polymer ?
#
loop_
_entity_poly.entity_id
_entity_poly.type
_entity_poly.pdbx_seq_one_letter_code
_entity_poly.pdbx_strand_id
1 'polypeptide(L)'
;YYNLGIAYNNQGNYTKAIESYKKAIELKPDYALAYNNLGIAYNNQGNYTKAIESYKKAIELKPDYALAYNNRAIIYYSKEEYDKAWNDVNMAQSLGGQVHPGFLEALREASGRH
;
A
#
# COMPACT_ATOMS: atom_id res chain seq x y z
N TYR A 1 -13.68 -13.20 7.12
CA TYR A 1 -12.86 -13.16 5.89
C TYR A 1 -11.59 -12.34 6.01
N TYR A 2 -11.62 -11.12 6.57
CA TYR A 2 -10.40 -10.30 6.72
C TYR A 2 -9.25 -11.01 7.47
N ASN A 3 -9.50 -11.55 8.66
CA ASN A 3 -8.47 -12.27 9.43
C ASN A 3 -7.98 -13.55 8.72
N LEU A 4 -8.84 -14.20 7.94
CA LEU A 4 -8.45 -15.34 7.10
C LEU A 4 -7.49 -14.89 5.98
N GLY A 5 -7.76 -13.73 5.39
CA GLY A 5 -6.86 -13.11 4.42
C GLY A 5 -5.48 -12.80 5.02
N ILE A 6 -5.44 -12.28 6.25
CA ILE A 6 -4.18 -12.05 6.98
C ILE A 6 -3.44 -13.37 7.19
N ALA A 7 -4.13 -14.41 7.65
CA ALA A 7 -3.52 -15.71 7.87
C ALA A 7 -2.91 -16.30 6.58
N TYR A 8 -3.61 -16.22 5.45
CA TYR A 8 -3.07 -16.67 4.17
C TYR A 8 -1.90 -15.82 3.69
N ASN A 9 -1.96 -14.50 3.90
CA ASN A 9 -0.87 -13.60 3.51
C ASN A 9 0.41 -13.90 4.30
N ASN A 10 0.29 -14.17 5.60
CA ASN A 10 1.43 -14.54 6.45
C ASN A 10 2.04 -15.89 6.08
N GLN A 11 1.26 -16.78 5.46
CA GLN A 11 1.72 -18.05 4.90
C GLN A 11 2.31 -17.92 3.48
N GLY A 12 2.36 -16.71 2.92
CA GLY A 12 2.78 -16.47 1.53
C GLY A 12 1.74 -16.92 0.49
N ASN A 13 0.55 -17.35 0.91
CA ASN A 13 -0.51 -17.76 -0.01
C ASN A 13 -1.32 -16.54 -0.47
N TYR A 14 -0.70 -15.69 -1.28
CA TYR A 14 -1.26 -14.41 -1.69
C TYR A 14 -2.56 -14.56 -2.49
N THR A 15 -2.72 -15.62 -3.29
CA THR A 15 -3.96 -15.87 -4.05
C THR A 15 -5.15 -16.07 -3.11
N LYS A 16 -5.03 -16.94 -2.10
CA LYS A 16 -6.10 -17.13 -1.11
C LYS A 16 -6.30 -15.92 -0.21
N ALA A 17 -5.24 -15.15 0.05
CA ALA A 17 -5.33 -13.89 0.78
C ALA A 17 -6.20 -12.88 0.01
N ILE A 18 -5.93 -12.69 -1.29
CA ILE A 18 -6.69 -11.81 -2.18
C ILE A 18 -8.17 -12.18 -2.21
N GLU A 19 -8.49 -13.46 -2.41
CA GLU A 19 -9.89 -13.93 -2.40
C GLU A 19 -10.58 -13.62 -1.07
N SER A 20 -9.88 -13.82 0.05
CA SER A 20 -10.40 -13.55 1.39
C SER A 20 -10.60 -12.05 1.64
N TYR A 21 -9.68 -11.20 1.21
CA TYR A 21 -9.83 -9.75 1.32
C TYR A 21 -10.96 -9.23 0.44
N LYS A 22 -11.11 -9.74 -0.79
CA LYS A 22 -12.25 -9.40 -1.67
C LYS A 22 -13.59 -9.74 -1.03
N LYS A 23 -13.74 -10.94 -0.46
CA LYS A 23 -14.95 -11.29 0.29
C LYS A 23 -15.20 -10.39 1.49
N ALA A 24 -14.14 -9.95 2.19
CA ALA A 24 -14.28 -8.99 3.28
C ALA A 24 -14.78 -7.62 2.78
N ILE A 25 -14.31 -7.18 1.62
CA ILE A 25 -14.74 -5.94 0.96
C ILE A 25 -16.16 -6.04 0.42
N GLU A 26 -16.55 -7.17 -0.17
CA GLU A 26 -17.93 -7.40 -0.62
C GLU A 26 -18.94 -7.27 0.52
N LEU A 27 -18.59 -7.80 1.71
CA LEU A 27 -19.43 -7.69 2.91
C LEU A 27 -19.36 -6.31 3.56
N LYS A 28 -18.24 -5.60 3.40
CA LYS A 28 -18.02 -4.27 3.96
C LYS A 28 -17.22 -3.39 2.98
N PRO A 29 -17.91 -2.70 2.04
CA PRO A 29 -17.25 -1.94 0.98
C PRO A 29 -16.48 -0.69 1.43
N ASP A 30 -16.68 -0.24 2.67
CA ASP A 30 -15.96 0.89 3.29
C ASP A 30 -14.79 0.43 4.17
N TYR A 31 -14.35 -0.82 4.05
CA TYR A 31 -13.31 -1.37 4.92
C TYR A 31 -11.89 -1.03 4.44
N ALA A 32 -11.41 0.18 4.76
CA ALA A 32 -10.09 0.68 4.34
C ALA A 32 -8.92 -0.28 4.63
N LEU A 33 -8.91 -0.95 5.80
CA LEU A 33 -7.85 -1.91 6.15
C LEU A 33 -7.82 -3.12 5.21
N ALA A 34 -8.99 -3.62 4.78
CA ALA A 34 -9.08 -4.72 3.84
C ALA A 34 -8.54 -4.33 2.46
N TYR A 35 -8.81 -3.11 2.00
CA TYR A 35 -8.22 -2.59 0.76
C TYR A 35 -6.70 -2.44 0.85
N ASN A 36 -6.16 -1.92 1.97
CA ASN A 36 -4.70 -1.85 2.14
C ASN A 36 -4.07 -3.25 2.08
N ASN A 37 -4.62 -4.23 2.80
CA ASN A 37 -4.04 -5.57 2.81
C ASN A 37 -4.24 -6.33 1.50
N LEU A 38 -5.32 -6.03 0.76
CA LEU A 38 -5.48 -6.47 -0.62
C LEU A 38 -4.36 -5.91 -1.50
N GLY A 39 -4.02 -4.62 -1.31
CA GLY A 39 -2.91 -3.98 -1.99
C GLY A 39 -1.56 -4.65 -1.69
N ILE A 40 -1.31 -4.98 -0.42
CA ILE A 40 -0.10 -5.71 0.00
C ILE A 40 -0.03 -7.07 -0.68
N ALA A 41 -1.12 -7.83 -0.69
CA ALA A 41 -1.14 -9.15 -1.31
C ALA A 41 -0.93 -9.07 -2.84
N TYR A 42 -1.49 -8.06 -3.52
CA TYR A 42 -1.20 -7.82 -4.94
C TYR A 42 0.24 -7.42 -5.19
N ASN A 43 0.83 -6.57 -4.33
CA ASN A 43 2.23 -6.17 -4.42
C ASN A 43 3.15 -7.39 -4.30
N ASN A 44 2.87 -8.29 -3.35
CA ASN A 44 3.65 -9.51 -3.15
C ASN A 44 3.53 -10.50 -4.34
N GLN A 45 2.49 -10.38 -5.15
CA GLN A 45 2.36 -11.11 -6.43
C GLN A 45 2.99 -10.38 -7.63
N GLY A 46 3.61 -9.21 -7.43
CA GLY A 46 4.12 -8.36 -8.50
C GLY A 46 3.03 -7.63 -9.30
N ASN A 47 1.76 -7.66 -8.85
CA ASN A 47 0.67 -6.97 -9.53
C ASN A 47 0.56 -5.51 -9.05
N TYR A 48 1.52 -4.69 -9.44
CA TYR A 48 1.66 -3.30 -8.99
C TYR A 48 0.46 -2.42 -9.34
N THR A 49 -0.17 -2.62 -10.49
CA THR A 49 -1.36 -1.85 -10.89
C THR A 49 -2.52 -2.07 -9.92
N LYS A 50 -2.87 -3.33 -9.63
CA LYS A 50 -3.96 -3.65 -8.69
C LYS A 50 -3.61 -3.27 -7.26
N ALA A 51 -2.33 -3.33 -6.90
CA ALA A 51 -1.87 -2.86 -5.59
C ALA A 51 -2.11 -1.35 -5.43
N ILE A 52 -1.69 -0.54 -6.40
CA ILE A 52 -1.92 0.92 -6.41
C ILE A 52 -3.41 1.26 -6.33
N GLU A 53 -4.26 0.58 -7.11
CA GLU A 53 -5.72 0.76 -7.07
C GLU A 53 -6.29 0.48 -5.68
N SER A 54 -5.83 -0.60 -5.04
CA SER A 54 -6.28 -0.99 -3.70
C SER A 54 -5.84 0.03 -2.65
N TYR A 55 -4.60 0.52 -2.70
CA TYR A 55 -4.12 1.57 -1.80
C TYR A 55 -4.85 2.90 -2.02
N LYS A 56 -5.12 3.28 -3.28
CA LYS A 56 -5.95 4.44 -3.60
C LYS A 56 -7.33 4.34 -2.95
N LYS A 57 -7.98 3.17 -3.02
CA LYS A 57 -9.29 2.99 -2.39
C LYS A 57 -9.22 3.04 -0.86
N ALA A 58 -8.16 2.47 -0.27
CA ALA A 58 -7.93 2.58 1.16
C ALA A 58 -7.76 4.05 1.61
N ILE A 59 -7.03 4.86 0.84
CA ILE A 59 -6.83 6.30 1.08
C ILE A 59 -8.11 7.10 0.89
N GLU A 60 -8.90 6.81 -0.14
CA GLU A 60 -10.21 7.45 -0.37
C GLU A 60 -11.15 7.25 0.82
N LEU A 61 -11.19 6.03 1.37
CA LEU A 61 -12.01 5.67 2.52
C LEU A 61 -11.44 6.19 3.84
N LYS A 62 -10.11 6.26 3.94
CA LYS A 62 -9.39 6.68 5.14
C LYS A 62 -8.18 7.55 4.76
N PRO A 63 -8.38 8.88 4.56
CA PRO A 63 -7.33 9.79 4.13
C PRO A 63 -6.19 9.98 5.12
N ASP A 64 -6.40 9.65 6.40
CA ASP A 64 -5.37 9.69 7.44
C ASP A 64 -4.60 8.36 7.57
N TYR A 65 -4.77 7.43 6.62
CA TYR A 65 -4.12 6.12 6.70
C TYR A 65 -2.69 6.12 6.16
N ALA A 66 -1.75 6.61 6.97
CA ALA A 66 -0.34 6.76 6.60
C ALA A 66 0.30 5.50 5.97
N LEU A 67 -0.05 4.30 6.44
CA LEU A 67 0.49 3.04 5.88
C LEU A 67 0.13 2.83 4.41
N ALA A 68 -1.07 3.23 3.98
CA ALA A 68 -1.49 3.07 2.59
C ALA A 68 -0.69 3.99 1.65
N TYR A 69 -0.33 5.19 2.11
CA TYR A 69 0.57 6.09 1.39
C TYR A 69 1.98 5.50 1.29
N ASN A 70 2.56 5.04 2.40
CA ASN A 70 3.88 4.39 2.39
C ASN A 70 3.96 3.21 1.42
N ASN A 71 2.97 2.32 1.48
CA ASN A 71 2.94 1.15 0.61
C ASN A 71 2.82 1.52 -0.88
N ARG A 72 2.06 2.57 -1.19
CA ARG A 72 1.92 3.07 -2.56
C ARG A 72 3.19 3.80 -3.03
N ALA A 73 3.86 4.54 -2.15
CA ALA A 73 5.13 5.20 -2.43
C ALA A 73 6.21 4.21 -2.87
N ILE A 74 6.32 3.07 -2.18
CA ILE A 74 7.29 2.02 -2.53
C ILE A 74 7.08 1.54 -3.97
N ILE A 75 5.81 1.32 -4.36
CA ILE A 75 5.50 0.90 -5.73
C ILE A 75 5.80 2.01 -6.74
N TYR A 76 5.46 3.27 -6.43
CA TYR A 76 5.79 4.39 -7.30
C TYR A 76 7.31 4.53 -7.49
N TYR A 77 8.10 4.34 -6.44
CA TYR A 77 9.54 4.32 -6.53
C TYR A 77 10.05 3.18 -7.45
N SER A 78 9.53 1.95 -7.29
CA SER A 78 9.90 0.83 -8.16
C SER A 78 9.51 1.03 -9.63
N LYS A 79 8.58 1.94 -9.92
CA LYS A 79 8.17 2.33 -11.27
C LYS A 79 8.87 3.60 -11.78
N GLU A 80 9.85 4.11 -11.04
CA GLU A 80 10.55 5.36 -11.32
C GLU A 80 9.61 6.60 -11.36
N GLU A 81 8.43 6.49 -10.78
CA GLU A 81 7.45 7.57 -10.64
C GLU A 81 7.78 8.41 -9.38
N TYR A 82 9.01 8.93 -9.31
CA TYR A 82 9.59 9.47 -8.08
C TYR A 82 8.82 10.64 -7.47
N ASP A 83 8.22 11.51 -8.28
CA ASP A 83 7.40 12.62 -7.77
C ASP A 83 6.16 12.13 -7.01
N LYS A 84 5.52 11.06 -7.49
CA LYS A 84 4.37 10.47 -6.81
C LYS A 84 4.81 9.77 -5.53
N ALA A 85 5.94 9.08 -5.57
CA ALA A 85 6.55 8.49 -4.38
C ALA A 85 6.86 9.55 -3.31
N TRP A 86 7.46 10.68 -3.71
CA TRP A 86 7.78 11.80 -2.83
C TRP A 86 6.53 12.38 -2.17
N ASN A 87 5.48 12.60 -2.96
CA ASN A 87 4.21 13.11 -2.46
C ASN A 87 3.57 12.16 -1.43
N ASP A 88 3.58 10.86 -1.70
CA ASP A 88 3.05 9.86 -0.78
C ASP A 88 3.89 9.76 0.51
N VAL A 89 5.22 9.83 0.42
CA VAL A 89 6.11 9.87 1.58
C VAL A 89 5.85 11.09 2.46
N ASN A 90 5.75 12.28 1.86
CA ASN A 90 5.47 13.51 2.60
C ASN A 90 4.10 13.46 3.27
N MET A 91 3.09 12.92 2.58
CA MET A 91 1.75 12.73 3.16
C MET A 91 1.78 11.72 4.31
N ALA A 92 2.48 10.61 4.16
CA ALA A 92 2.62 9.65 5.25
C ALA A 92 3.30 10.28 6.48
N GLN A 93 4.37 11.04 6.29
CA GLN A 93 5.08 11.73 7.37
C GLN A 93 4.21 12.81 8.05
N SER A 94 3.44 13.60 7.30
CA SER A 94 2.55 14.61 7.88
C SER A 94 1.44 14.01 8.75
N LEU A 95 1.05 12.75 8.44
CA LEU A 95 0.12 11.95 9.23
C LEU A 95 0.77 11.19 10.40
N GLY A 96 2.06 11.43 10.68
CA GLY A 96 2.81 10.74 11.73
C GLY A 96 3.28 9.33 11.35
N GLY A 97 3.17 8.96 10.07
CA GLY A 97 3.70 7.72 9.53
C GLY A 97 5.23 7.70 9.54
N GLN A 98 5.79 6.54 9.88
CA GLN A 98 7.23 6.32 9.86
C GLN A 98 7.65 5.86 8.47
N VAL A 99 8.73 6.44 7.95
CA VAL A 99 9.37 6.04 6.69
C VAL A 99 10.79 5.63 6.99
N HIS A 100 11.23 4.50 6.44
CA HIS A 100 12.58 4.01 6.68
C HIS A 100 13.61 5.02 6.14
N PRO A 101 14.59 5.48 6.94
CA PRO A 101 15.55 6.51 6.52
C PRO A 101 16.27 6.17 5.21
N GLY A 102 16.73 4.94 5.04
CA GLY A 102 17.39 4.51 3.80
C GLY A 102 16.50 4.55 2.56
N PHE A 103 15.17 4.38 2.72
CA PHE A 103 14.25 4.56 1.59
C PHE A 103 14.08 6.05 1.25
N LEU A 104 14.01 6.92 2.27
CA LEU A 104 13.92 8.36 2.06
C LEU A 104 15.18 8.91 1.36
N GLU A 105 16.36 8.44 1.75
CA GLU A 105 17.63 8.81 1.12
C GLU A 105 17.69 8.33 -0.34
N ALA A 106 17.37 7.06 -0.60
CA ALA A 106 17.33 6.52 -1.95
C ALA A 106 16.34 7.29 -2.85
N LEU A 107 15.18 7.65 -2.31
CA LEU A 107 14.20 8.45 -3.03
C LEU A 107 14.68 9.89 -3.28
N ARG A 108 15.37 10.53 -2.35
CA ARG A 108 15.99 11.86 -2.55
C ARG A 108 16.99 11.84 -3.70
N GLU A 109 17.90 10.87 -3.67
CA GLU A 109 18.92 10.70 -4.71
C GLU A 109 18.28 10.44 -6.08
N ALA A 110 17.37 9.46 -6.16
CA ALA A 110 16.70 9.09 -7.40
C ALA A 110 15.83 10.22 -7.99
N SER A 111 15.27 11.08 -7.14
CA SER A 111 14.48 12.24 -7.56
C SER A 111 15.29 13.51 -7.82
N GLY A 112 16.62 13.49 -7.59
CA GLY A 112 17.47 14.67 -7.71
C GLY A 112 17.15 15.77 -6.69
N ARG A 113 16.55 15.41 -5.55
CA ARG A 113 16.18 16.35 -4.48
C ARG A 113 17.30 16.39 -3.44
N HIS A 114 17.94 17.55 -3.27
CA HIS A 114 18.98 17.82 -2.28
C HIS A 114 18.42 18.43 -0.99
#